data_AF-A0A2C9LVC7-F1
#
_entry.id   AF-A0A2C9LVC7-F1
#
_cell.length_a   1.000
_cell.length_b   1.000
_cell.length_c   1.000
_cell.angle_alpha   90.00
_cell.angle_beta   90.00
_cell.angle_gamma   90.00
#
_symmetry.space_group_name_H-M   'P 1'
#
loop_
_entity.id
_entity.type
_entity.pdbx_description
1 polymer ?
#
loop_
_entity_poly.entity_id
_entity_poly.type
_entity_poly.pdbx_seq_one_letter_code
_entity_poly.pdbx_strand_id
1 'polypeptide(L)'
;MPPAFQKNFPTSRVIIDTTEFYIHKPINPISQQASFSTYKNHNTLKSLIRIAPNGAISFISDIWMLAFLINNITKWHFGYVRGRRYCFS
;
A
#
# COMPACT_ATOMS: atom_id res chain seq x y z
N MET A 1 5.97 15.45 6.74
CA MET A 1 5.61 14.40 7.71
C MET A 1 5.27 15.08 9.02
N PRO A 2 4.10 14.83 9.63
CA PRO A 2 3.68 15.53 10.83
C PRO A 2 4.74 15.45 11.95
N PRO A 3 5.01 16.54 12.68
CA PRO A 3 6.03 16.56 13.73
C PRO A 3 5.82 15.50 14.82
N ALA A 4 4.55 15.23 15.16
CA ALA A 4 4.19 14.20 16.14
C ALA A 4 4.58 12.78 15.69
N PHE A 5 4.49 12.48 14.37
CA PHE A 5 4.85 11.18 13.82
C PHE A 5 6.38 11.00 13.80
N GLN A 6 7.13 12.06 13.49
CA GLN A 6 8.59 12.05 13.56
C GLN A 6 9.11 11.77 14.98
N LYS A 7 8.45 12.32 16.00
CA LYS A 7 8.82 12.11 17.41
C LYS A 7 8.60 10.67 17.86
N ASN A 8 7.51 10.04 17.42
CA ASN A 8 7.16 8.67 17.80
C ASN A 8 7.86 7.61 16.95
N PHE A 9 8.17 7.94 15.69
CA PHE A 9 8.78 7.03 14.71
C PHE A 9 9.97 7.69 14.01
N PRO A 10 11.10 7.92 14.71
CA PRO A 10 12.25 8.67 14.17
C PRO A 10 12.94 7.98 12.99
N THR A 11 12.76 6.66 12.84
CA THR A 11 13.31 5.87 11.73
C THR A 11 12.38 5.79 10.52
N SER A 12 11.14 6.29 10.63
CA SER A 12 10.21 6.32 9.51
C SER A 12 10.72 7.32 8.48
N ARG A 13 11.06 6.83 7.29
CA ARG A 13 11.55 7.68 6.20
C ARG A 13 10.43 8.09 5.27
N VAL A 14 9.36 7.30 5.23
CA VAL A 14 8.30 7.41 4.25
C VAL A 14 7.02 6.82 4.82
N ILE A 15 5.90 7.47 4.55
CA ILE A 15 4.55 6.96 4.81
C ILE A 15 4.08 6.21 3.56
N ILE A 16 3.57 5.00 3.75
CA ILE A 16 2.89 4.23 2.72
C ILE A 16 1.41 4.25 3.07
N ASP A 17 0.59 4.73 2.15
CA ASP A 17 -0.85 4.76 2.27
C ASP A 17 -1.50 3.97 1.14
N THR A 18 -2.62 3.30 1.42
CA THR A 18 -3.39 2.59 0.39
C THR A 18 -4.67 3.34 0.10
N THR A 19 -4.81 3.85 -1.12
CA THR A 19 -6.06 4.43 -1.59
C THR A 19 -6.97 3.33 -2.12
N GLU A 20 -8.23 3.34 -1.70
CA GLU A 20 -9.23 2.36 -2.12
C GLU A 20 -10.20 2.99 -3.13
N PHE A 21 -10.43 2.28 -4.24
CA PHE A 21 -11.38 2.67 -5.27
C PHE A 21 -12.54 1.68 -5.30
N TYR A 22 -13.77 2.19 -5.28
CA TYR A 22 -14.96 1.37 -5.44
C TYR A 22 -15.16 1.04 -6.93
N ILE A 23 -15.39 -0.24 -7.23
CA ILE A 23 -15.64 -0.69 -8.60
C ILE A 23 -16.98 -1.43 -8.68
N HIS A 24 -17.64 -1.36 -9.83
CA HIS A 24 -18.78 -2.21 -10.10
C HIS A 24 -18.38 -3.69 -10.03
N LYS A 25 -19.33 -4.53 -9.62
CA LYS A 25 -19.13 -5.98 -9.54
C LYS A 25 -18.61 -6.50 -10.88
N PRO A 26 -17.39 -7.07 -10.93
CA PRO A 26 -16.87 -7.63 -12.17
C PRO A 26 -17.69 -8.87 -12.57
N ILE A 27 -17.82 -9.09 -13.88
CA ILE A 27 -18.60 -10.19 -14.46
C ILE A 27 -17.94 -11.54 -14.18
N ASN A 28 -16.60 -11.57 -14.12
CA ASN A 28 -15.85 -12.79 -13.83
C ASN A 28 -15.88 -13.10 -12.32
N PRO A 29 -16.37 -14.28 -11.89
CA PRO A 29 -16.46 -14.65 -10.48
C PRO A 29 -15.09 -14.73 -9.78
N ILE A 30 -14.02 -15.10 -10.49
CA ILE A 30 -12.66 -15.18 -9.94
C ILE A 30 -12.18 -13.76 -9.59
N SER A 31 -12.34 -12.83 -10.53
CA SER A 31 -12.01 -11.42 -10.33
C SER A 31 -12.90 -10.78 -9.25
N GLN A 32 -14.16 -11.22 -9.14
CA GLN A 32 -15.05 -10.77 -8.09
C GLN A 32 -14.55 -11.19 -6.72
N GLN A 33 -14.18 -12.45 -6.54
CA GLN A 33 -13.65 -12.95 -5.27
C GLN A 33 -12.33 -12.27 -4.90
N ALA A 34 -11.45 -12.02 -5.88
CA ALA A 34 -10.15 -11.39 -5.64
C ALA A 34 -10.22 -9.89 -5.30
N SER A 35 -11.27 -9.18 -5.75
CA SER A 35 -11.48 -7.75 -5.49
C SER A 35 -12.49 -7.47 -4.37
N PHE A 36 -13.15 -8.48 -3.83
CA PHE A 36 -14.16 -8.30 -2.79
C PHE A 36 -13.51 -7.99 -1.43
N SER A 37 -13.88 -6.86 -0.84
CA SER A 37 -13.50 -6.50 0.52
C SER A 37 -14.61 -6.89 1.48
N THR A 38 -14.38 -7.90 2.32
CA THR A 38 -15.32 -8.33 3.36
C THR A 38 -15.66 -7.19 4.33
N TYR A 39 -14.69 -6.32 4.61
CA TYR A 39 -14.88 -5.19 5.53
C TYR A 39 -15.89 -4.16 5.01
N LYS A 40 -15.86 -3.87 3.71
CA LYS A 40 -16.74 -2.87 3.07
C LYS A 40 -17.94 -3.48 2.35
N ASN A 41 -18.03 -4.81 2.32
CA ASN A 41 -19.03 -5.57 1.58
C ASN A 41 -19.17 -5.12 0.10
N HIS A 42 -18.06 -4.72 -0.51
CA HIS A 42 -18.03 -4.19 -1.87
C HIS A 42 -16.75 -4.61 -2.60
N ASN A 43 -16.83 -4.65 -3.93
CA ASN A 43 -15.67 -4.84 -4.78
C ASN A 43 -14.83 -3.55 -4.80
N THR A 44 -13.59 -3.65 -4.39
CA THR A 44 -12.66 -2.52 -4.30
C THR A 44 -11.33 -2.87 -4.93
N LEU A 45 -10.73 -1.89 -5.58
CA LEU A 45 -9.35 -1.93 -5.99
C LEU A 45 -8.52 -1.04 -5.08
N LYS A 46 -7.22 -1.31 -4.99
CA LYS A 46 -6.32 -0.55 -4.14
C LYS A 46 -5.06 -0.15 -4.89
N SER A 47 -4.59 1.07 -4.65
CA SER A 47 -3.28 1.55 -5.11
C SER A 47 -2.45 1.98 -3.91
N LEU A 48 -1.14 1.71 -3.97
CA LEU A 48 -0.17 2.13 -2.97
C LEU A 48 0.40 3.48 -3.36
N ILE A 49 0.32 4.43 -2.44
CA ILE A 49 0.93 5.74 -2.57
C ILE A 49 1.98 5.88 -1.50
N ARG A 50 3.16 6.32 -1.93
CA ARG A 50 4.32 6.52 -1.08
C ARG A 50 4.61 8.01 -0.96
N ILE A 51 4.63 8.53 0.26
CA ILE A 51 4.80 9.97 0.53
C ILE A 51 6.13 10.21 1.26
N ALA A 52 7.01 11.00 0.64
CA ALA A 52 8.28 11.42 1.22
C ALA A 52 8.06 12.27 2.48
N PRO A 53 9.08 12.37 3.35
CA PRO A 53 8.93 13.05 4.63
C PRO A 53 8.76 14.56 4.46
N ASN A 54 9.11 15.12 3.30
CA ASN A 54 8.81 16.50 2.91
C ASN A 54 7.35 16.73 2.47
N GLY A 55 6.52 15.67 2.37
CA GLY A 55 5.14 15.72 1.91
C GLY A 55 4.96 15.51 0.41
N ALA A 56 6.04 15.33 -0.36
CA ALA A 56 5.96 15.05 -1.79
C ALA A 56 5.56 13.58 -2.04
N ILE A 57 4.72 13.34 -3.05
CA ILE A 57 4.43 11.99 -3.52
C ILE A 57 5.68 11.45 -4.22
N SER A 58 6.22 10.35 -3.72
CA SER A 58 7.46 9.74 -4.24
C SER A 58 7.19 8.59 -5.19
N PHE A 59 6.09 7.87 -5.01
CA PHE A 59 5.75 6.72 -5.83
C PHE A 59 4.25 6.44 -5.76
N ILE A 60 3.71 5.96 -6.88
CA ILE A 60 2.32 5.49 -7.01
C ILE A 60 2.42 4.14 -7.71
N SER A 61 1.84 3.10 -7.13
CA SER A 61 1.76 1.79 -7.77
C SER A 61 0.59 1.71 -8.73
N ASP A 62 0.66 0.77 -9.68
CA ASP A 62 -0.51 0.32 -10.40
C ASP A 62 -1.63 -0.11 -9.46
N ILE A 63 -2.86 -0.03 -9.96
CA ILE A 63 -4.06 -0.41 -9.24
C ILE A 63 -4.19 -1.93 -9.30
N TRP A 64 -4.26 -2.56 -8.14
CA TRP A 64 -4.39 -4.02 -8.03
C TRP A 64 -5.68 -4.41 -7.32
N MET A 65 -6.15 -5.62 -7.61
CA MET A 65 -7.21 -6.25 -6.81
C MET A 65 -6.70 -6.55 -5.41
N LEU A 66 -7.58 -6.53 -4.42
CA LEU A 66 -7.26 -6.67 -3.00
C LEU A 66 -6.32 -7.87 -2.72
N ALA A 67 -6.68 -9.06 -3.19
CA ALA A 67 -5.89 -10.27 -2.96
C ALA A 67 -4.49 -10.22 -3.60
N PHE A 68 -4.40 -9.61 -4.80
CA PHE A 68 -3.13 -9.51 -5.52
C PHE A 68 -2.23 -8.44 -4.91
N LEU A 69 -2.81 -7.33 -4.44
CA LEU A 69 -2.08 -6.29 -3.74
C LEU A 69 -1.43 -6.82 -2.47
N ILE A 70 -2.13 -7.64 -1.67
CA ILE A 70 -1.58 -8.22 -0.43
C ILE A 70 -0.33 -9.04 -0.72
N ASN A 71 -0.37 -9.90 -1.74
CA ASN A 71 0.77 -10.74 -2.13
C ASN A 71 1.95 -9.92 -2.66
N ASN A 72 1.68 -8.79 -3.32
CA ASN A 72 2.73 -7.88 -3.73
C ASN A 72 3.29 -7.11 -2.54
N ILE A 73 2.45 -6.60 -1.62
CA ILE A 73 2.86 -5.91 -0.38
C ILE A 73 3.78 -6.81 0.46
N THR A 74 3.44 -8.08 0.66
CA THR A 74 4.24 -9.01 1.47
C THR A 74 5.58 -9.37 0.83
N LYS A 75 5.69 -9.31 -0.51
CA LYS A 75 7.00 -9.42 -1.21
C LYS A 75 7.92 -8.24 -0.92
N TRP A 76 7.42 -7.08 -0.50
CA TRP A 76 8.25 -5.96 -0.04
C TRP A 76 8.81 -6.14 1.38
N HIS A 77 8.91 -7.37 1.89
CA HIS A 77 9.47 -7.65 3.21
C HIS A 77 10.96 -7.25 3.29
N PHE A 78 11.23 -6.27 4.16
CA PHE A 78 12.50 -5.75 4.67
C PHE A 78 13.77 -6.60 4.45
N GLY A 79 14.59 -6.23 3.45
CA GLY A 79 15.96 -6.72 3.30
C GLY A 79 16.97 -5.93 4.16
N TYR A 80 17.82 -6.63 4.91
CA TYR A 80 18.97 -6.04 5.63
C TYR A 80 20.19 -6.02 4.72
N VAL A 81 20.68 -4.83 4.34
CA VAL A 81 21.98 -4.66 3.67
C VAL A 81 22.82 -3.66 4.46
N ARG A 82 24.00 -4.11 4.92
CA ARG A 82 25.04 -3.30 5.59
C ARG A 82 24.60 -2.58 6.89
N GLY A 83 23.83 -3.24 7.75
CA GLY A 83 23.57 -2.75 9.12
C GLY A 83 22.78 -1.44 9.24
N ARG A 84 22.23 -0.91 8.13
CA ARG A 84 21.28 0.20 8.12
C ARG A 84 19.98 -0.28 7.50
N ARG A 85 18.85 -0.05 8.17
CA ARG A 85 17.51 -0.36 7.66
C ARG A 85 17.23 0.53 6.44
N TYR A 86 17.21 -0.05 5.25
CA TYR A 86 16.75 0.62 4.05
C TYR A 86 15.34 0.14 3.71
N CYS A 87 14.43 1.10 3.50
CA CYS A 87 13.12 0.85 2.92
C CYS A 87 13.16 1.42 1.50
N PHE A 88 13.63 0.63 0.54
CA PHE A 88 13.55 0.93 -0.89
C PHE A 88 13.32 -0.37 -1.66
N SER A 89 12.85 -0.19 -2.89
CA SER A 89 12.27 -1.19 -3.79
C SER A 89 13.01 -2.53 -3.88
#